data_AF-A0A7X8SFY3-F1
#
_entry.id   AF-A0A7X8SFY3-F1
#
_cell.length_a   1.000
_cell.length_b   1.000
_cell.length_c   1.000
_cell.angle_alpha   90.00
_cell.angle_beta   90.00
_cell.angle_gamma   90.00
#
_symmetry.space_group_name_H-M   'P 1'
#
loop_
_entity.id
_entity.type
_entity.pdbx_description
1 polymer ?
#
loop_
_entity_poly.entity_id
_entity_poly.type
_entity_poly.pdbx_seq_one_letter_code
_entity_poly.pdbx_strand_id
1 'polypeptide(L)' 'QRRKRCPEFSEWWTSHDVGAPLSSVKTLTHSVRGELKFKFATFQANDNPALKLAIYARADDA' A
#
# COMPACT_ATOMS: atom_id res chain seq x y z
N GLN A 1 -21.64 -3.26 3.17
CA GLN A 1 -21.86 -4.10 1.96
C GLN A 1 -20.59 -4.78 1.42
N ARG A 2 -19.37 -4.23 1.57
CA ARG A 2 -18.13 -4.84 1.00
C ARG A 2 -17.78 -6.26 1.49
N ARG A 3 -18.05 -6.60 2.75
CA ARG A 3 -17.73 -7.90 3.37
C ARG A 3 -18.35 -9.14 2.70
N LYS A 4 -19.51 -8.98 2.02
CA LYS A 4 -20.20 -10.10 1.34
C LYS A 4 -19.69 -10.35 -0.09
N ARG A 5 -18.93 -9.42 -0.70
CA ARG A 5 -18.49 -9.51 -2.10
C ARG A 5 -17.01 -9.90 -2.25
N CYS A 6 -16.20 -9.73 -1.22
CA CYS A 6 -14.79 -10.13 -1.18
C CYS A 6 -14.54 -10.88 0.14
N PRO A 7 -14.58 -12.22 0.14
CA PRO A 7 -14.29 -13.04 1.32
C PRO A 7 -12.93 -12.69 1.95
N GLU A 8 -11.91 -12.45 1.11
CA GLU A 8 -10.54 -12.11 1.51
C GLU A 8 -10.51 -10.81 2.31
N PHE A 9 -11.30 -9.81 1.89
CA PHE A 9 -11.41 -8.56 2.63
C PHE A 9 -12.00 -8.79 4.03
N SER A 10 -12.99 -9.68 4.16
CA SER A 10 -13.57 -10.00 5.48
C SER A 10 -12.58 -10.69 6.40
N GLU A 11 -11.77 -11.60 5.85
CA GLU A 11 -10.71 -12.30 6.57
C GLU A 11 -9.64 -11.32 7.06
N TRP A 12 -9.07 -10.52 6.15
CA TRP A 12 -8.05 -9.53 6.50
C TRP A 12 -8.57 -8.45 7.45
N TRP A 13 -9.81 -7.98 7.27
CA TRP A 13 -10.40 -6.99 8.16
C TRP A 13 -10.58 -7.52 9.59
N THR A 14 -10.88 -8.81 9.71
CA THR A 14 -10.97 -9.50 11.01
C THR A 14 -9.59 -9.67 11.65
N SER A 15 -8.57 -10.00 10.85
CA SER A 15 -7.18 -10.09 11.32
C SER A 15 -6.63 -8.75 11.84
N HIS A 16 -7.17 -7.62 11.34
CA HIS A 16 -6.86 -6.26 11.79
C HIS A 16 -5.37 -5.92 11.83
N ASP A 17 -4.59 -6.47 10.91
CA ASP A 17 -3.15 -6.19 10.79
C ASP A 17 -2.89 -4.86 10.05
N VAL A 18 -3.47 -3.78 10.60
CA VAL A 18 -3.32 -2.42 10.07
C VAL A 18 -2.25 -1.71 10.87
N GLY A 19 -1.02 -1.74 10.37
CA GLY A 19 0.11 -1.00 10.94
C GLY A 19 0.01 0.52 10.78
N ALA A 20 0.88 1.24 11.48
CA ALA A 20 1.03 2.68 11.31
C ALA A 20 1.46 3.03 9.86
N PRO A 21 1.08 4.22 9.34
CA PRO A 21 1.56 4.70 8.05
C PRO A 21 3.09 4.78 8.09
N LEU A 22 3.76 3.91 7.34
CA LEU A 22 5.21 3.84 7.30
C LEU A 22 5.69 4.26 5.91
N SER A 23 6.74 5.08 5.84
CA SER A 23 7.52 5.26 4.60
C SER A 23 8.61 4.19 4.62
N SER A 24 8.62 3.27 3.65
CA SER A 24 9.54 2.14 3.64
C SER A 24 9.76 1.57 2.23
N VAL A 25 10.42 0.43 2.11
CA VAL A 25 10.56 -0.32 0.86
C VAL A 25 9.47 -1.39 0.78
N LYS A 26 8.70 -1.39 -0.31
CA LYS A 26 7.75 -2.45 -0.67
C LYS A 26 8.40 -3.37 -1.69
N THR A 27 8.51 -4.63 -1.34
CA THR A 27 8.88 -5.71 -2.26
C THR A 27 7.60 -6.33 -2.82
N LEU A 28 7.49 -6.40 -4.14
CA LEU A 28 6.34 -6.93 -4.86
C LEU A 28 6.81 -8.00 -5.84
N THR A 29 6.23 -9.20 -5.76
CA THR A 29 6.48 -10.26 -6.74
C THR A 29 5.56 -10.06 -7.94
N HIS A 30 6.11 -9.57 -9.05
CA HIS A 30 5.38 -9.38 -10.29
C HIS A 30 5.47 -10.63 -11.18
N SER A 31 4.33 -11.14 -11.63
CA SER A 31 4.23 -12.41 -12.39
C SER A 31 5.11 -12.46 -13.64
N VAL A 32 5.36 -11.32 -14.29
CA VAL A 32 6.17 -11.24 -15.52
C VAL A 32 7.58 -10.66 -15.27
N ARG A 33 7.76 -9.84 -14.23
CA ARG A 33 8.98 -9.03 -14.04
C ARG A 33 9.82 -9.49 -12.86
N GLY A 34 9.39 -10.56 -12.18
CA GLY A 34 10.06 -11.05 -10.98
C GLY A 34 9.88 -10.10 -9.80
N GLU A 35 10.86 -10.10 -8.90
CA GLU A 35 10.85 -9.26 -7.71
C GLU A 35 11.10 -7.78 -8.06
N LEU A 36 10.17 -6.91 -7.66
CA LEU A 36 10.29 -5.46 -7.79
C LEU A 36 10.36 -4.82 -6.41
N LYS A 37 11.26 -3.85 -6.24
CA LYS A 37 11.42 -3.10 -4.99
C LYS A 37 11.09 -1.64 -5.23
N PHE A 38 10.24 -1.09 -4.38
CA PHE A 38 9.82 0.30 -4.44
C PHE A 38 10.04 0.99 -3.11
N LYS A 39 10.71 2.14 -3.11
CA LYS A 39 10.61 3.09 -2.00
C LYS A 39 9.23 3.74 -2.10
N PHE A 40 8.47 3.73 -1.01
CA PHE A 40 7.16 4.36 -0.97
C PHE A 40 7.02 5.33 0.19
N ALA A 41 6.28 6.41 -0.05
CA ALA A 41 5.92 7.40 0.94
C ALA A 41 4.48 7.86 0.73
N THR A 42 3.79 8.20 1.82
CA THR A 42 2.42 8.72 1.80
C THR A 42 2.34 10.06 2.51
N PHE A 43 1.67 11.02 1.90
CA PHE A 43 1.52 12.39 2.41
C PHE A 43 0.03 12.72 2.53
N GLN A 44 -0.36 13.27 3.67
CA GLN A 44 -1.68 13.85 3.87
C GLN A 44 -1.67 15.29 3.35
N ALA A 45 -2.63 15.67 2.52
CA ALA A 45 -2.77 17.07 2.11
C ALA A 45 -3.18 17.92 3.33
N ASN A 46 -2.56 19.09 3.47
CA ASN A 46 -2.80 19.99 4.61
C ASN A 46 -4.17 20.66 4.52
N ASP A 47 -4.56 21.09 3.31
CA ASP A 47 -5.76 21.91 3.11
C ASP A 47 -7.03 21.09 2.86
N ASN A 48 -6.89 19.79 2.57
CA ASN A 48 -8.03 18.91 2.35
C ASN A 48 -7.77 17.50 2.93
N PRO A 49 -8.38 17.15 4.07
CA PRO A 49 -8.17 15.85 4.72
C PRO A 49 -8.68 14.66 3.89
N ALA A 50 -9.53 14.89 2.88
CA ALA A 50 -10.00 13.85 1.99
C ALA A 50 -8.97 13.44 0.92
N LEU A 51 -7.87 14.18 0.76
CA LEU A 51 -6.84 13.91 -0.25
C LEU A 51 -5.57 13.35 0.38
N LYS A 52 -5.05 12.26 -0.20
CA LYS A 52 -3.77 11.65 0.17
C LYS A 52 -2.95 11.38 -1.09
N LEU A 53 -1.66 11.69 -1.03
CA LEU A 53 -0.69 11.37 -2.09
C LEU A 53 0.15 10.17 -1.67
N ALA A 54 0.29 9.18 -2.56
CA ALA A 54 1.21 8.07 -2.37
C ALA A 54 2.18 8.03 -3.56
N ILE A 55 3.49 8.03 -3.27
CA ILE A 55 4.55 7.99 -4.28
C ILE A 55 5.27 6.65 -4.19
N TYR A 56 5.52 6.05 -5.35
CA TYR A 56 6.29 4.81 -5.49
C TYR A 56 7.44 5.06 -6.46
N ALA A 57 8.66 5.02 -5.96
CA ALA A 57 9.87 5.11 -6.77
C ALA A 57 10.56 3.75 -6.80
N ARG A 58 11.03 3.32 -7.97
CA ARG A 58 11.83 2.10 -8.08
C ARG A 58 13.09 2.22 -7.23
N ALA A 59 13.42 1.16 -6.49
CA ALA A 59 14.55 1.19 -5.57
C ALA A 59 15.90 0.98 -6.28
N ASP A 60 15.90 0.52 -7.53
CA ASP A 60 17.07 0.23 -8.36
C ASP A 60 17.51 1.38 -9.27
N ASP A 61 16.77 2.50 -9.28
CA ASP A 61 17.14 3.73 -10.01
C ASP A 61 18.17 4.59 -9.23
N ALA A 62 18.91 4.00 -8.28
CA ALA A 62 19.86 4.67 -7.37
C ALA A 62 21.28 4.10 -7.45
#